data_AF-A0A5Q0BKE1-F1
#
_entry.id   AF-A0A5Q0BKE1-F1
#
_cell.length_a   1.000
_cell.length_b   1.000
_cell.length_c   1.000
_cell.angle_alpha   90.00
_cell.angle_beta   90.00
_cell.angle_gamma   90.00
#
_symmetry.space_group_name_H-M   'P 1'
#
loop_
_entity.id
_entity.type
_entity.pdbx_description
1 polymer ?
#
loop_
_entity_poly.entity_id
_entity_poly.type
_entity_poly.pdbx_seq_one_letter_code
_entity_poly.pdbx_strand_id
1 'polypeptide(L)'
;MISLLENGWRLSLLVENDRCNLSRPDPICDLGQELWGEMFEPLKDKALFATAYQHPVMKTVAWANEPDLAPEFLLELLHEQNQQAA
;
A
#
# COMPACT_ATOMS: atom_id res chain seq x y z
N MET A 1 2.48 2.19 -9.70
CA MET A 1 3.32 3.18 -8.98
C MET A 1 2.66 3.42 -7.63
N ILE A 2 3.45 3.46 -6.56
CA ILE A 2 2.91 3.60 -5.21
C ILE A 2 3.04 5.07 -4.85
N SER A 3 1.92 5.74 -4.59
CA SER A 3 1.90 7.16 -4.19
C SER A 3 1.45 7.25 -2.73
N LEU A 4 2.22 8.00 -1.94
CA LEU A 4 1.96 8.26 -0.52
C LEU A 4 1.11 9.52 -0.40
N LEU A 5 0.07 9.47 0.42
CA LEU A 5 -0.79 10.62 0.69
C LEU A 5 -0.31 11.29 1.99
N GLU A 6 -0.31 12.62 2.05
CA GLU A 6 0.25 13.42 3.17
C GLU A 6 -0.41 13.16 4.55
N ASN A 7 -1.49 12.35 4.60
CA ASN A 7 -2.38 12.20 5.74
C ASN A 7 -2.57 10.72 6.18
N GLY A 8 -1.50 9.93 6.31
CA GLY A 8 -1.56 8.61 6.97
C GLY A 8 -0.67 7.52 6.36
N TRP A 9 -0.91 6.27 6.76
CA TRP A 9 -0.24 5.06 6.26
C TRP A 9 -0.91 4.53 4.99
N ARG A 10 -1.18 5.40 4.03
CA ARG A 10 -2.01 5.09 2.86
C ARG A 10 -1.18 4.89 1.61
N LEU A 11 -1.49 3.84 0.86
CA LEU A 11 -0.89 3.54 -0.44
C LEU A 11 -1.94 3.57 -1.54
N SER A 12 -1.61 4.25 -2.64
CA SER A 12 -2.36 4.12 -3.90
C SER A 12 -1.90 2.86 -4.65
N LEU A 13 -2.84 1.98 -4.94
CA LEU A 13 -2.60 0.76 -5.71
C LEU A 13 -2.90 1.01 -7.19
N LEU A 14 -1.86 1.34 -7.95
CA LEU A 14 -1.96 1.43 -9.41
C LEU A 14 -1.95 0.03 -10.03
N VAL A 15 -3.13 -0.42 -10.46
CA VAL A 15 -3.28 -1.66 -11.22
C VAL A 15 -2.86 -1.40 -12.67
N GLU A 16 -1.83 -2.11 -13.16
CA GLU A 16 -1.25 -1.90 -14.50
C GLU A 16 -2.25 -2.02 -15.67
N ASN A 17 -3.49 -2.48 -15.44
CA ASN A 17 -4.50 -2.75 -16.46
C ASN A 17 -5.43 -1.57 -16.85
N ASP A 18 -5.43 -0.44 -16.13
CA ASP A 18 -6.44 0.62 -16.36
C ASP A 18 -5.87 2.00 -16.70
N ARG A 19 -4.78 2.06 -17.48
CA ARG A 19 -4.22 3.34 -17.96
C ARG A 19 -5.18 4.17 -18.84
N CYS A 20 -6.35 3.64 -19.20
CA CYS A 20 -7.29 4.26 -20.13
C CYS A 20 -8.58 4.81 -19.49
N ASN A 21 -8.81 4.65 -18.18
CA ASN A 21 -9.99 5.23 -17.52
C ASN A 21 -9.60 6.33 -16.53
N LEU A 22 -9.26 7.51 -17.06
CA LEU A 22 -8.93 8.72 -16.29
C LEU A 22 -10.08 9.24 -15.39
N SER A 23 -11.25 8.59 -15.40
CA SER A 23 -12.41 9.01 -14.61
C SER A 23 -12.46 8.37 -13.22
N ARG A 24 -11.71 7.29 -12.96
CA ARG A 24 -11.72 6.63 -11.66
C ARG A 24 -10.43 6.94 -10.89
N PRO A 25 -10.52 7.44 -9.65
CA PRO A 25 -9.34 7.58 -8.80
C PRO A 25 -8.75 6.20 -8.50
N ASP A 26 -7.43 6.13 -8.39
CA ASP A 26 -6.74 4.91 -7.97
C ASP A 26 -7.25 4.45 -6.60
N PRO A 27 -7.46 3.14 -6.39
CA PRO A 27 -7.85 2.64 -5.09
C PRO A 27 -6.78 2.94 -4.05
N ILE A 28 -7.22 3.46 -2.90
CA ILE A 28 -6.36 3.81 -1.77
C ILE A 28 -6.58 2.77 -0.68
N CYS A 29 -5.50 2.15 -0.22
CA CYS A 29 -5.51 1.19 0.87
C CYS A 29 -4.82 1.80 2.11
N ASP A 30 -5.47 1.74 3.27
CA ASP A 30 -4.89 2.22 4.54
C ASP A 30 -4.19 1.07 5.29
N LEU A 31 -2.87 1.15 5.42
CA LEU A 31 -2.08 0.14 6.12
C LEU A 31 -1.94 0.41 7.63
N GLY A 32 -2.55 1.48 8.14
CA GLY A 32 -2.27 1.93 9.51
C GLY A 32 -2.61 0.90 10.59
N GLN A 33 -3.61 0.05 10.34
CA GLN A 33 -3.97 -1.04 11.25
C GLN A 33 -3.12 -2.29 11.06
N GLU A 34 -2.44 -2.44 9.91
CA GLU A 34 -1.63 -3.60 9.54
C GLU A 34 -0.14 -3.44 9.88
N LEU A 35 0.32 -2.21 10.10
CA LEU A 35 1.70 -1.93 10.53
C LEU A 35 1.92 -2.19 12.03
N TRP A 36 1.67 -3.43 12.45
CA TRP A 36 1.87 -3.91 13.83
C TRP A 36 2.92 -5.02 13.90
N GLY A 37 3.51 -5.21 15.09
CA GLY A 37 4.59 -6.16 15.32
C GLY A 37 5.99 -5.58 15.06
N GLU A 38 7.01 -6.25 15.57
CA GLU A 38 8.41 -5.80 15.55
C GLU A 38 8.96 -5.59 14.12
N MET A 39 8.46 -6.38 13.16
CA MET A 39 8.84 -6.27 11.74
C MET A 39 8.36 -4.96 11.08
N PHE A 40 7.17 -4.49 11.44
CA PHE A 40 6.55 -3.30 10.85
C PHE A 40 6.67 -2.05 11.73
N GLU A 41 7.14 -2.20 12.96
CA GLU A 41 7.34 -1.08 13.89
C GLU A 41 8.22 0.05 13.34
N PRO A 42 9.33 -0.22 12.62
CA PRO A 42 10.11 0.83 11.96
C PRO A 42 9.32 1.60 10.92
N LEU A 43 8.32 0.98 10.28
CA LEU A 43 7.47 1.62 9.29
C LEU A 43 6.49 2.62 9.91
N LYS A 44 6.41 2.72 11.24
CA LYS A 44 5.75 3.85 11.93
C LYS A 44 6.52 5.16 11.80
N ASP A 45 7.75 5.14 11.26
CA ASP A 45 8.43 6.34 10.80
C ASP A 45 7.96 6.70 9.38
N LYS A 46 7.41 7.91 9.24
CA LYS A 46 6.93 8.43 7.96
C LYS A 46 8.03 8.51 6.91
N ALA A 47 9.26 8.82 7.30
CA ALA A 47 10.39 8.91 6.39
C ALA A 47 10.74 7.53 5.82
N LEU A 48 10.70 6.48 6.66
CA LEU A 48 10.94 5.11 6.21
C LEU A 48 9.77 4.59 5.37
N PHE A 49 8.54 4.80 5.82
CA PHE A 49 7.37 4.40 5.05
C PHE A 49 7.33 5.05 3.66
N ALA A 50 7.83 6.29 3.57
CA ALA A 50 7.92 7.00 2.31
C ALA A 50 8.90 6.38 1.30
N THR A 51 9.74 5.44 1.73
CA THR A 51 10.64 4.68 0.84
C THR A 51 9.95 3.46 0.22
N ALA A 52 8.63 3.29 0.37
CA ALA A 52 7.88 2.20 -0.24
C ALA A 52 8.15 2.15 -1.74
N TYR A 53 8.52 0.98 -2.26
CA TYR A 53 8.72 0.75 -3.68
C TYR A 53 8.11 -0.59 -4.09
N GLN A 54 7.77 -0.71 -5.37
CA GLN A 54 7.35 -2.00 -5.89
C GLN A 54 8.58 -2.83 -6.24
N HIS A 55 8.70 -4.02 -5.66
CA HIS A 55 9.78 -4.93 -5.99
C HIS A 55 9.67 -5.35 -7.47
N PRO A 56 10.71 -5.18 -8.30
CA PRO A 56 10.61 -5.36 -9.75
C PRO A 56 10.28 -6.80 -10.17
N VAL A 57 10.76 -7.78 -9.40
CA VAL A 57 10.54 -9.21 -9.64
C VAL A 57 9.31 -9.74 -8.89
N MET A 58 9.32 -9.65 -7.55
CA MET A 58 8.25 -10.20 -6.70
C MET A 58 6.93 -9.44 -6.81
N LYS A 59 6.92 -8.22 -7.38
CA LYS A 59 5.74 -7.35 -7.50
C LYS A 59 5.07 -7.00 -6.16
N THR A 60 5.73 -7.30 -5.05
CA THR A 60 5.36 -6.90 -3.69
C THR A 60 5.67 -5.42 -3.45
N VAL A 61 5.00 -4.83 -2.46
CA VAL A 61 5.36 -3.51 -1.93
C VAL A 61 6.42 -3.73 -0.87
N ALA A 62 7.64 -3.31 -1.14
CA ALA A 62 8.77 -3.48 -0.23
C ALA A 62 9.26 -2.13 0.31
N TRP A 63 9.91 -2.17 1.47
CA TRP A 63 10.62 -1.04 2.06
C TRP A 63 12.10 -1.33 2.18
N ALA A 64 12.91 -0.29 2.37
CA ALA A 64 14.36 -0.40 2.50
C ALA A 64 14.82 -1.26 3.70
N ASN A 65 13.94 -1.51 4.67
CA ASN A 65 14.23 -2.27 5.88
C ASN A 65 13.84 -3.76 5.80
N GLU A 66 13.62 -4.27 4.59
CA GLU A 66 13.19 -5.65 4.27
C GLU A 66 11.72 -6.05 4.41
N PRO A 67 10.79 -5.38 5.14
CA PRO A 67 9.41 -5.84 5.13
C PRO A 67 8.84 -5.65 3.73
N ASP A 68 8.01 -6.60 3.31
CA ASP A 68 7.25 -6.53 2.09
C ASP A 68 5.80 -6.97 2.29
N LEU A 69 4.91 -6.45 1.45
CA LEU A 69 3.50 -6.81 1.41
C LEU A 69 3.16 -7.31 0.02
N ALA A 70 2.57 -8.50 -0.03
CA ALA A 70 2.13 -9.11 -1.27
C ALA A 70 0.96 -8.34 -1.89
N PRO A 71 0.87 -8.26 -3.24
CA PRO A 71 -0.23 -7.57 -3.90
C PRO A 71 -1.61 -8.19 -3.58
N GLU A 72 -1.68 -9.50 -3.33
CA GLU A 72 -2.91 -10.19 -2.95
C GLU A 72 -3.41 -9.74 -1.57
N PHE A 73 -2.50 -9.59 -0.60
CA PHE A 73 -2.84 -9.07 0.73
C PHE A 73 -3.40 -7.65 0.65
N LEU A 74 -2.76 -6.78 -0.15
CA LEU A 74 -3.20 -5.41 -0.35
C LEU A 74 -4.59 -5.32 -1.01
N LEU A 75 -4.89 -6.26 -1.92
CA LEU A 75 -6.20 -6.37 -2.57
C LEU A 75 -7.28 -6.84 -1.59
N GLU A 76 -6.98 -7.83 -0.76
CA GLU A 76 -7.89 -8.34 0.28
C GLU A 76 -8.22 -7.24 1.29
N LEU A 77 -7.19 -6.56 1.81
CA LEU A 77 -7.36 -5.43 2.72
C LEU A 77 -8.22 -4.31 2.10
N LEU A 78 -8.01 -4.00 0.82
CA LEU A 78 -8.84 -3.03 0.11
C LEU A 78 -10.30 -3.49 0.02
N HIS A 79 -10.57 -4.77 -0.23
CA HIS A 79 -11.93 -5.30 -0.25
C HIS A 79 -12.59 -5.21 1.13
N GLU A 80 -11.87 -5.57 2.19
CA GLU A 80 -12.37 -5.45 3.57
C GLU A 80 -12.70 -4.01 3.94
N GLN A 81 -11.81 -3.07 3.61
CA GLN A 81 -12.03 -1.64 3.86
C GLN A 81 -13.24 -1.09 3.10
N ASN A 82 -13.45 -1.54 1.86
CA ASN A 82 -14.64 -1.17 1.08
C ASN A 82 -15.93 -1.81 1.63
N GLN A 83 -15.86 -3.00 2.23
CA GLN A 83 -17.03 -3.66 2.82
C GLN A 83 -17.41 -3.11 4.20
N GLN A 84 -16.44 -2.64 4.99
CA GLN A 84 -16.70 -2.02 6.30
C GLN A 84 -17.30 -0.60 6.19
N ALA A 85 -17.22 0.03 5.02
CA ALA A 85 -17.79 1.34 4.74
C ALA A 85 -19.26 1.31 4.25
N ALA A 86 -19.89 0.13 4.23
CA ALA A 86 -21.25 -0.10 3.72
C ALA A 86 -22.33 -0.23 4.82
#